data_AF-A0A0F9RRG9-F1
#
_entry.id   AF-A0A0F9RRG9-F1
#
_cell.length_a   1.000
_cell.length_b   1.000
_cell.length_c   1.000
_cell.angle_alpha   90.00
_cell.angle_beta   90.00
_cell.angle_gamma   90.00
#
_symmetry.space_group_name_H-M   'P 1'
#
loop_
_entity.id
_entity.type
_entity.pdbx_description
1 polymer ?
#
loop_
_entity_poly.entity_id
_entity_poly.type
_entity_poly.pdbx_seq_one_letter_code
_entity_poly.pdbx_strand_id
1 'polypeptide(L)' 'MAYTSTDLTNVEAAIVALATGSRKVEVTLAGKSITYAPVNIDKLRTLRSTIQTELDPTTFPLRTYAKQGGRGA' A
#
# COMPACT_ATOMS: atom_id res chain seq x y z
N MET A 1 -12.26 -0.40 -6.46
CA MET A 1 -11.64 0.94 -6.50
C MET A 1 -10.15 0.72 -6.34
N ALA A 2 -9.33 1.20 -7.28
CA ALA A 2 -7.88 1.05 -7.22
C ALA A 2 -7.29 2.23 -6.44
N TYR A 3 -6.31 1.95 -5.58
CA TYR A 3 -5.52 3.00 -4.94
C TYR A 3 -4.60 3.67 -5.98
N THR A 4 -4.28 4.94 -5.78
CA THR A 4 -3.41 5.71 -6.68
C THR A 4 -2.09 6.07 -6.00
N SER A 5 -1.08 6.43 -6.80
CA SER A 5 0.21 6.92 -6.27
C SER A 5 0.02 8.18 -5.40
N THR A 6 -0.94 9.04 -5.75
CA THR A 6 -1.33 10.21 -4.96
C THR A 6 -1.85 9.82 -3.57
N ASP A 7 -2.62 8.73 -3.47
CA ASP A 7 -3.11 8.23 -2.18
C ASP A 7 -1.94 7.77 -1.30
N LEU A 8 -0.93 7.11 -1.89
CA LEU A 8 0.27 6.70 -1.17
C LEU A 8 1.05 7.91 -0.62
N THR A 9 1.27 8.94 -1.43
CA THR A 9 1.94 10.18 -1.00
C THR A 9 1.18 10.89 0.12
N ASN A 10 -0.16 10.94 0.04
CA ASN A 10 -1.00 11.54 1.07
C ASN A 10 -0.90 10.79 2.40
N VAL A 11 -0.89 9.45 2.37
CA VAL A 11 -0.73 8.62 3.57
C VAL A 11 0.66 8.79 4.18
N GLU A 12 1.73 8.86 3.37
CA GLU A 12 3.09 9.10 3.85
C GLU A 12 3.24 10.46 4.52
N ALA A 13 2.72 11.52 3.89
CA ALA A 13 2.71 12.86 4.47
C ALA A 13 1.97 12.89 5.82
N ALA A 14 0.85 12.16 5.93
CA ALA A 14 0.10 12.06 7.18
C ALA A 14 0.85 11.31 8.28
N ILE A 15 1.57 10.24 7.95
CA ILE A 15 2.43 9.52 8.89
C ILE A 15 3.52 10.45 9.42
N VAL A 16 4.18 11.20 8.53
CA VAL A 16 5.24 12.15 8.91
C VAL A 16 4.66 13.25 9.80
N ALA A 17 3.52 13.84 9.43
CA ALA A 17 2.88 14.89 10.20
C ALA A 17 2.48 14.43 11.62
N LEU A 18 1.97 13.20 11.76
CA LEU A 18 1.68 12.63 13.08
C LEU A 18 2.95 12.33 13.88
N ALA A 19 4.01 11.86 13.22
CA ALA A 19 5.30 11.59 13.85
C ALA A 19 6.02 12.88 14.30
N THR A 20 5.83 14.00 13.61
CA THR A 20 6.39 15.31 13.98
C THR A 20 5.61 16.04 15.07
N GLY A 21 4.50 15.47 15.56
CA GLY A 21 3.75 15.99 16.70
C GLY A 21 2.37 16.55 16.36
N SER A 22 1.87 16.37 15.14
CA SER A 22 0.48 16.72 14.83
C SER A 22 -0.48 15.84 15.60
N ARG A 23 -1.50 16.45 16.22
CA ARG A 23 -2.49 15.72 17.02
C ARG A 23 -3.54 15.01 16.18
N LYS A 24 -3.83 15.51 14.98
CA LYS A 24 -4.78 14.94 14.03
C LYS A 24 -4.35 15.31 12.61
N VAL A 25 -4.54 14.41 11.67
CA VAL A 25 -4.33 14.65 10.23
C VAL A 25 -5.49 14.05 9.46
N GLU A 26 -6.01 14.79 8.50
CA GLU A 26 -7.05 14.33 7.59
C GLU A 26 -6.39 13.76 6.32
N VAL A 27 -6.80 12.56 5.93
CA VAL A 27 -6.34 11.91 4.70
C VAL A 27 -7.56 11.64 3.84
N THR A 28 -7.55 12.17 2.62
CA THR A 28 -8.58 11.89 1.62
C THR A 28 -8.16 10.70 0.78
N LEU A 29 -8.97 9.64 0.83
CA LEU A 29 -8.74 8.38 0.12
C LEU A 29 -10.01 8.02 -0.64
N ALA A 30 -9.90 7.84 -1.97
CA ALA A 30 -11.03 7.47 -2.83
C ALA A 30 -12.30 8.34 -2.61
N GLY A 31 -12.11 9.65 -2.40
CA GLY A 31 -13.19 10.62 -2.17
C GLY A 31 -13.77 10.62 -0.75
N LYS A 32 -13.18 9.86 0.19
CA LYS A 32 -13.54 9.88 1.60
C LYS A 32 -12.41 10.48 2.41
N SER A 33 -12.72 11.52 3.16
CA SER A 33 -11.80 12.07 4.15
C SER A 33 -11.89 11.30 5.46
N ILE A 34 -10.76 10.82 5.96
CA ILE A 34 -10.66 10.11 7.23
C ILE A 34 -9.66 10.83 8.11
N THR A 35 -10.08 11.18 9.33
CA THR A 35 -9.19 11.80 10.31
C THR A 35 -8.46 10.75 11.14
N TYR A 36 -7.13 10.83 11.16
CA TYR A 36 -6.25 10.00 11.97
C TYR A 36 -5.62 10.82 13.09
N ALA A 37 -5.26 10.14 14.18
CA ALA A 37 -4.59 10.71 15.34
C ALA A 37 -3.37 9.85 15.67
N PRO A 38 -2.43 10.30 16.54
CA PRO A 38 -1.19 9.56 16.85
C PRO A 38 -1.44 8.12 17.29
N VAL A 39 -2.51 7.86 18.03
CA VAL A 39 -2.91 6.51 18.47
C VAL A 39 -3.25 5.55 17.32
N ASN A 40 -3.52 6.09 16.12
CA ASN A 40 -3.83 5.33 14.92
C ASN A 40 -2.64 5.25 13.94
N ILE A 41 -1.42 5.63 14.37
CA ILE A 41 -0.23 5.63 13.49
C ILE A 41 0.07 4.23 12.94
N ASP A 42 -0.17 3.18 13.71
CA ASP A 42 0.01 1.80 13.27
C ASP A 42 -0.99 1.43 12.16
N LYS A 43 -2.23 1.90 12.25
CA LYS A 43 -3.24 1.71 11.19
C LYS A 43 -2.84 2.39 9.89
N LEU A 44 -2.25 3.59 9.97
CA LEU A 44 -1.73 4.29 8.80
C LEU A 44 -0.56 3.55 8.15
N ARG A 45 0.34 2.94 8.95
CA ARG A 45 1.43 2.11 8.43
C ARG A 45 0.92 0.86 7.72
N THR A 46 -0.06 0.17 8.29
CA THR A 46 -0.72 -0.97 7.65
C THR A 46 -1.41 -0.56 6.34
N LEU A 47 -2.08 0.59 6.34
CA LEU A 47 -2.73 1.14 5.15
C LEU A 47 -1.71 1.45 4.05
N ARG A 48 -0.60 2.11 4.38
CA ARG A 48 0.52 2.36 3.44
C ARG A 48 1.01 1.06 2.81
N SER A 49 1.26 0.03 3.63
CA SER A 49 1.72 -1.27 3.13
C SER A 49 0.70 -1.89 2.17
N THR A 50 -0.59 -1.81 2.50
CA THR A 50 -1.68 -2.36 1.66
C THR A 50 -1.75 -1.64 0.32
N ILE A 51 -1.70 -0.29 0.34
CA ILE A 51 -1.71 0.52 -0.89
C ILE A 51 -0.49 0.21 -1.75
N GLN A 52 0.69 0.05 -1.14
CA GLN A 52 1.92 -0.26 -1.86
C GLN A 52 1.85 -1.64 -2.52
N THR A 53 1.32 -2.66 -1.84
CA THR A 53 1.10 -3.99 -2.41
C THR A 53 0.08 -3.98 -3.57
N GLU A 54 -0.95 -3.15 -3.50
CA GLU A 54 -1.94 -3.00 -4.57
C GLU A 54 -1.39 -2.24 -5.79
N LEU A 55 -0.52 -1.25 -5.55
CA LEU A 55 0.13 -0.45 -6.60
C LEU A 55 1.25 -1.21 -7.34
N ASP A 56 1.94 -2.11 -6.64
CA ASP A 56 2.90 -3.06 -7.22
C ASP A 56 2.30 -4.48 -7.28
N PRO A 57 1.38 -4.79 -8.21
CA PRO A 57 0.89 -6.16 -8.42
C PRO A 57 1.96 -7.09 -9.02
N THR A 58 3.18 -6.59 -9.23
CA THR A 58 4.32 -7.30 -9.77
C THR A 58 5.00 -8.10 -8.67
N THR A 59 4.56 -9.33 -8.45
CA THR A 59 5.45 -10.52 -8.30
C THR A 59 4.57 -11.75 -8.04
N PHE A 60 3.87 -12.19 -9.06
CA PHE A 60 3.79 -13.63 -9.28
C PHE A 60 4.95 -13.95 -10.20
N PRO A 61 6.06 -14.58 -9.72
CA PRO A 61 7.04 -15.08 -10.67
C PRO A 61 6.28 -16.00 -11.61
N LEU A 62 6.38 -15.74 -12.92
CA LEU A 62 5.83 -16.62 -13.93
C LEU A 62 6.28 -18.03 -13.54
N ARG A 63 5.33 -18.89 -13.17
CA ARG A 63 5.57 -20.32 -13.02
C ARG A 63 5.89 -20.83 -14.41
N THR A 64 7.13 -20.66 -14.83
CA THR A 64 7.67 -21.36 -15.99
C THR A 64 7.54 -22.83 -15.67
N TYR A 65 6.56 -23.48 -16.28
CA TYR A 65 6.51 -24.91 -16.35
C TYR A 65 7.78 -25.32 -17.12
N ALA A 66 8.82 -25.72 -16.40
CA ALA A 66 9.90 -26.45 -17.02
C ALA A 66 9.25 -27.69 -17.63
N LYS A 67 9.18 -27.74 -18.96
CA LYS A 67 8.71 -28.89 -19.74
C LYS A 67 9.72 -30.01 -19.54
N GLN A 68 9.68 -30.66 -18.38
CA GLN A 68 10.42 -31.88 -18.10
C GLN A 68 9.74 -33.01 -18.86
N GLY A 69 10.31 -33.39 -20.00
CA GLY A 69 9.77 -34.45 -20.83
C GLY A 69 10.60 -34.76 -22.07
N GLY A 70 11.92 -34.82 -21.93
CA GLY A 70 12.74 -35.56 -22.88
C GLY A 70 12.71 -37.05 -22.50
N ARG A 71 11.85 -37.85 -23.15
CA ARG A 71 12.03 -39.30 -23.31
C ARG A 71 11.00 -39.88 -24.28
N GLY A 72 11.48 -40.48 -25.39
CA GLY A 72 10.72 -41.48 -26.14
C GLY A 72 10.57 -41.24 -27.63
N ALA A 73 11.63 -41.51 -28.40
CA ALA A 73 11.55 -42.12 -29.73
C ALA A 73 12.88 -42.85 -29.99
#